data_AF-A0A1F6E7Y1-F1
#
_entry.id   AF-A0A1F6E7Y1-F1
#
_cell.length_a   1.000
_cell.length_b   1.000
_cell.length_c   1.000
_cell.angle_alpha   90.00
_cell.angle_beta   90.00
_cell.angle_gamma   90.00
#
_symmetry.space_group_name_H-M   'P 1'
#
loop_
_entity.id
_entity.type
_entity.pdbx_description
1 polymer ?
#
loop_
_entity_poly.entity_id
_entity_poly.type
_entity_poly.pdbx_seq_one_letter_code
_entity_poly.pdbx_strand_id
1 'polypeptide(L)'
;MIRTVIKWVLISAVILLILLWLWAGGFTSVRNFVRTIPNPIDIIWGNATSTYQINLPWQSAIPQGPDISGLTDAGDAQLDQTPEETGAASGGTQTSYGVPSPYRGMVALSQANAREGGTVHEYLELDAREGISAVPLTGWSLQSMVSGVRVPIPGAAAPFIIGVVNQLSPVVLAPGQTALVVTGPSPVGVSFRENRCTGFLEQVQSFDPALANACPASSELAPLTAENLHQYGSDCMDFARSLPQCSFPVNLPSSLTPGCRAYLVNTFTYSNCVDIERSRSSFELDTWRIYLSSASELWDNQHDIIRLLDAQGRTVAAISY
;
A
#
# COMPACT_ATOMS: atom_id res chain seq x y z
N MET A 1 -42.16 23.19 -34.50
CA MET A 1 -42.05 21.98 -35.36
C MET A 1 -40.71 21.26 -35.23
N ILE A 2 -39.55 21.92 -35.33
CA ILE A 2 -38.20 21.28 -35.24
C ILE A 2 -37.98 20.45 -33.97
N ARG A 3 -38.39 20.94 -32.80
CA ARG A 3 -38.24 20.20 -31.53
C ARG A 3 -39.03 18.88 -31.48
N THR A 4 -40.16 18.81 -32.17
CA THR A 4 -40.99 17.60 -32.23
C THR A 4 -40.35 16.56 -33.15
N VAL A 5 -39.77 17.00 -34.26
CA VAL A 5 -39.06 16.13 -35.21
C VAL A 5 -37.80 15.53 -34.56
N ILE A 6 -37.01 16.33 -33.84
CA ILE A 6 -35.79 15.84 -33.15
C ILE A 6 -36.12 14.76 -32.10
N LYS A 7 -37.22 14.92 -31.35
CA LYS A 7 -37.66 13.91 -30.37
C LYS A 7 -37.98 12.58 -31.04
N TRP A 8 -38.69 12.60 -32.17
CA TRP A 8 -39.04 11.38 -32.90
C TRP A 8 -37.82 10.70 -33.54
N VAL A 9 -36.83 11.47 -34.01
CA VAL A 9 -35.57 10.93 -34.53
C VAL A 9 -34.76 10.24 -33.43
N LEU A 10 -34.67 10.82 -32.24
CA LEU A 10 -33.97 10.23 -31.10
C LEU A 10 -34.62 8.91 -30.63
N ILE A 11 -35.96 8.89 -30.55
CA ILE A 11 -36.71 7.68 -30.18
C ILE A 11 -36.49 6.57 -31.22
N SER A 12 -36.56 6.93 -32.51
CA SER A 12 -36.26 6.01 -33.63
C SER A 12 -34.86 5.41 -33.53
N ALA A 13 -33.85 6.24 -33.26
CA ALA A 13 -32.45 5.80 -33.15
C ALA A 13 -32.23 4.81 -31.98
N VAL A 14 -32.86 5.06 -30.82
CA VAL A 14 -32.77 4.16 -29.67
C VAL A 14 -33.45 2.82 -29.96
N ILE A 15 -34.62 2.83 -30.60
CA ILE A 15 -35.33 1.60 -30.99
C ILE A 15 -34.49 0.78 -31.98
N LEU A 16 -33.88 1.44 -32.97
CA LEU A 16 -32.98 0.79 -33.93
C LEU A 16 -31.79 0.13 -33.24
N LEU A 17 -31.14 0.79 -32.28
CA LEU A 17 -30.03 0.22 -31.51
C LEU A 17 -30.44 -1.01 -30.71
N ILE A 18 -31.62 -1.00 -30.07
CA ILE A 18 -32.14 -2.14 -29.32
C ILE A 18 -32.42 -3.33 -30.27
N LEU A 19 -33.02 -3.07 -31.43
CA LEU A 19 -33.26 -4.12 -32.43
C LEU A 19 -31.96 -4.69 -33.00
N LEU A 20 -30.96 -3.83 -33.24
CA LEU A 20 -29.64 -4.24 -33.72
C LEU A 20 -28.91 -5.09 -32.67
N TRP A 21 -29.03 -4.73 -31.39
CA TRP A 21 -28.50 -5.51 -30.27
C TRP A 21 -29.19 -6.89 -30.13
N LEU A 22 -30.51 -6.95 -30.31
CA LEU A 22 -31.24 -8.22 -30.32
C LEU A 22 -30.85 -9.10 -31.52
N TRP A 23 -30.66 -8.50 -32.69
CA TRP A 23 -30.28 -9.21 -33.92
C TRP A 23 -28.83 -9.74 -33.86
N ALA A 24 -27.92 -8.98 -33.25
CA ALA A 24 -26.52 -9.37 -33.05
C ALA A 24 -26.30 -10.43 -31.94
N GLY A 25 -27.36 -11.03 -31.39
CA GLY A 25 -27.24 -12.11 -30.40
C GLY A 25 -27.10 -11.64 -28.95
N GLY A 26 -27.57 -10.44 -28.61
CA GLY A 26 -27.60 -9.98 -27.21
C GLY A 26 -28.33 -10.96 -26.27
N PHE A 27 -29.39 -11.62 -26.78
CA PHE A 27 -30.18 -12.57 -26.00
C PHE A 27 -29.44 -13.88 -25.67
N THR A 28 -28.55 -14.37 -26.54
CA THR A 28 -27.74 -15.57 -26.26
C THR A 28 -26.63 -15.27 -25.26
N SER A 29 -26.08 -14.05 -25.27
CA SER A 29 -25.08 -13.60 -24.28
C SER A 29 -25.67 -13.50 -22.86
N VAL A 30 -26.90 -12.99 -22.72
CA VAL A 30 -27.59 -12.91 -21.41
C VAL A 30 -28.00 -14.30 -20.91
N ARG A 31 -28.46 -15.20 -21.79
CA ARG A 31 -28.87 -16.56 -21.39
C ARG A 31 -27.70 -17.42 -20.90
N ASN A 32 -26.49 -17.21 -21.42
CA ASN A 32 -25.28 -17.91 -20.97
C ASN A 32 -24.76 -17.34 -19.64
N PHE A 33 -24.95 -16.04 -19.39
CA PHE A 33 -24.64 -15.40 -18.09
C PHE A 33 -25.59 -15.85 -16.97
N VAL A 34 -26.88 -15.99 -17.25
CA VAL A 34 -27.87 -16.44 -16.24
C VAL A 34 -27.71 -17.92 -15.87
N ARG A 35 -27.07 -18.75 -16.70
CA ARG A 35 -26.75 -20.14 -16.37
C ARG A 35 -25.44 -20.32 -15.61
N THR A 36 -24.60 -19.29 -15.55
CA THR A 36 -23.28 -19.32 -14.87
C THR A 36 -23.29 -18.61 -13.52
N ILE A 37 -24.41 -18.05 -13.09
CA ILE A 37 -24.60 -17.56 -11.73
C ILE A 37 -25.16 -18.72 -10.90
N PRO A 38 -24.36 -19.37 -10.02
CA PRO A 38 -24.93 -20.23 -9.00
C PRO A 38 -25.87 -19.41 -8.11
N ASN A 39 -26.92 -20.08 -7.62
CA ASN A 39 -27.92 -19.50 -6.72
C ASN A 39 -27.23 -18.61 -5.66
N PRO A 40 -27.58 -17.32 -5.53
CA PRO A 40 -26.91 -16.41 -4.59
C PRO A 40 -27.09 -16.81 -3.12
N ILE A 41 -27.90 -17.84 -2.85
CA ILE A 41 -28.19 -18.37 -1.51
C ILE A 41 -27.14 -19.41 -1.07
N ASP A 42 -26.43 -20.09 -1.98
CA ASP A 42 -25.43 -21.12 -1.62
C ASP A 42 -24.05 -20.54 -1.25
N ILE A 43 -23.76 -19.29 -1.63
CA ILE A 43 -22.53 -18.57 -1.25
C ILE A 43 -22.60 -18.11 0.22
N ILE A 44 -23.81 -17.95 0.76
CA ILE A 44 -24.03 -17.44 2.11
C ILE A 44 -23.97 -18.57 3.17
N TRP A 45 -24.21 -19.82 2.77
CA TRP A 45 -24.30 -20.96 3.70
C TRP A 45 -23.35 -22.09 3.31
N GLY A 46 -22.07 -21.77 3.14
CA GLY A 46 -20.93 -22.61 3.51
C GLY A 46 -20.84 -24.08 3.05
N ASN A 47 -21.61 -24.53 2.06
CA ASN A 47 -21.60 -25.92 1.60
C ASN A 47 -21.52 -25.99 0.07
N ALA A 48 -20.34 -25.74 -0.50
CA ALA A 48 -20.03 -26.14 -1.86
C ALA A 48 -18.56 -26.55 -2.00
N THR A 49 -18.30 -27.85 -1.93
CA THR A 49 -17.12 -28.47 -2.53
C THR A 49 -17.29 -28.46 -4.05
N SER A 50 -16.83 -27.42 -4.73
CA SER A 50 -16.72 -27.46 -6.19
C SER A 50 -15.54 -26.63 -6.68
N THR A 51 -14.56 -27.33 -7.22
CA THR A 51 -13.41 -26.83 -7.96
C THR A 51 -13.87 -26.30 -9.32
N TYR A 52 -14.04 -24.99 -9.45
CA TYR A 52 -14.04 -24.32 -10.74
C TYR A 52 -13.12 -23.10 -10.68
N GLN A 53 -11.92 -23.25 -11.24
CA GLN A 53 -10.98 -22.15 -11.44
C GLN A 53 -11.47 -21.28 -12.59
N ILE A 54 -11.90 -20.06 -12.27
CA ILE A 54 -12.12 -19.01 -13.28
C ILE A 54 -10.73 -18.46 -13.63
N ASN A 55 -10.18 -18.87 -14.77
CA ASN A 55 -8.98 -18.27 -15.34
C ASN A 55 -9.39 -17.11 -16.26
N LEU A 56 -8.93 -15.90 -15.93
CA LEU A 56 -9.05 -14.75 -16.82
C LEU A 56 -7.94 -14.80 -17.89
N PRO A 57 -8.20 -14.33 -19.12
CA PRO A 57 -7.32 -14.54 -20.27
C PRO A 57 -5.93 -13.89 -20.18
N TRP A 58 -5.66 -13.08 -19.16
CA TRP A 58 -4.36 -12.45 -18.88
C TRP A 58 -3.61 -13.04 -17.69
N GLN A 59 -4.12 -14.11 -17.05
CA GLN A 59 -3.41 -14.80 -15.98
C GLN A 59 -2.50 -15.89 -16.56
N SER A 60 -1.19 -15.72 -16.38
CA SER A 60 -0.21 -16.78 -16.59
C SER A 60 -0.48 -17.94 -15.63
N ALA A 61 -0.42 -19.17 -16.14
CA ALA A 61 -0.64 -20.39 -15.36
C ALA A 61 0.21 -20.40 -14.08
N ILE A 62 -0.43 -20.58 -12.94
CA ILE A 62 0.25 -20.78 -11.66
C ILE A 62 1.03 -22.09 -11.78
N PRO A 63 2.36 -22.11 -11.59
CA PRO A 63 3.12 -23.35 -11.59
C PRO A 63 2.59 -24.24 -10.46
N GLN A 64 2.03 -25.39 -10.81
CA GLN A 64 1.66 -26.41 -9.85
C GLN A 64 2.94 -26.92 -9.21
N GLY A 65 3.01 -26.85 -7.87
CA GLY A 65 4.11 -27.44 -7.11
C GLY A 65 4.19 -28.96 -7.33
N PRO A 66 5.35 -29.57 -7.06
CA PRO A 66 5.52 -31.01 -7.22
C PRO A 66 4.53 -31.79 -6.35
N ASP A 67 3.88 -32.77 -6.97
CA ASP A 67 2.95 -33.71 -6.34
C ASP A 67 3.70 -34.59 -5.32
N ILE A 68 3.35 -34.44 -4.04
CA ILE A 68 3.96 -35.18 -2.92
C ILE A 68 3.10 -36.36 -2.44
N SER A 69 2.17 -36.83 -3.27
CA SER A 69 1.28 -37.97 -2.94
C SER A 69 1.98 -39.34 -2.87
N GLY A 70 3.31 -39.42 -2.89
CA GLY A 70 4.08 -40.67 -2.99
C GLY A 70 5.21 -40.88 -1.99
N LEU A 71 5.30 -40.09 -0.91
CA LEU A 71 6.44 -40.14 0.04
C LEU A 71 6.10 -40.72 1.42
N THR A 72 5.23 -41.73 1.48
CA THR A 72 5.05 -42.55 2.68
C THR A 72 5.12 -44.02 2.31
N ASP A 73 6.34 -44.54 2.12
CA ASP A 73 6.68 -45.94 2.41
C ASP A 73 8.18 -46.20 2.19
N ALA A 74 8.90 -46.32 3.31
CA ALA A 74 10.21 -46.96 3.55
C ALA A 74 10.81 -46.22 4.75
N GLY A 75 11.05 -46.82 5.91
CA GLY A 75 11.36 -48.20 6.25
C GLY A 75 12.39 -48.11 7.36
N ASP A 76 12.08 -48.72 8.50
CA ASP A 76 12.92 -48.75 9.70
C ASP A 76 14.36 -49.20 9.41
N ALA A 77 15.34 -48.41 9.86
CA ALA A 77 16.72 -48.87 10.04
C ALA A 77 17.44 -48.13 11.16
N GLN A 78 17.43 -48.81 12.30
CA GLN A 78 18.32 -48.84 13.45
C GLN A 78 19.71 -48.15 13.39
N LEU A 79 19.90 -47.25 14.38
CA LEU A 79 21.07 -47.00 15.24
C LEU A 79 22.49 -47.28 14.71
N ASP A 80 23.32 -46.23 14.69
CA ASP A 80 24.68 -46.31 15.21
C ASP A 80 25.07 -45.01 15.93
N GLN A 81 25.63 -45.15 17.13
CA GLN A 81 26.12 -44.05 17.98
C GLN A 81 27.64 -44.14 18.05
N THR A 82 28.33 -43.00 17.90
CA THR A 82 29.63 -42.78 18.56
C THR A 82 29.89 -41.26 18.74
N PRO A 83 30.55 -40.83 19.84
CA PRO A 83 30.38 -39.49 20.42
C PRO A 83 31.61 -38.56 20.26
N GLU A 84 31.42 -37.30 20.68
CA GLU A 84 32.39 -36.19 20.85
C GLU A 84 32.84 -35.51 19.54
N GLU A 85 32.65 -34.20 19.31
CA GLU A 85 33.10 -33.09 20.17
C GLU A 85 32.03 -32.03 20.46
N THR A 86 32.17 -31.48 21.67
CA THR A 86 31.33 -30.45 22.26
C THR A 86 32.04 -29.10 22.14
N GLY A 87 31.33 -28.06 21.68
CA GLY A 87 31.95 -26.74 21.47
C GLY A 87 30.96 -25.57 21.38
N ALA A 88 30.09 -25.46 22.38
CA ALA A 88 29.40 -24.25 22.87
C ALA A 88 28.58 -23.37 21.89
N ALA A 89 27.26 -23.50 22.05
CA ALA A 89 26.22 -22.62 21.57
C ALA A 89 26.15 -21.28 22.34
N SER A 90 25.75 -20.24 21.61
CA SER A 90 24.99 -19.07 22.06
C SER A 90 24.30 -18.55 20.79
N GLY A 91 22.99 -18.49 20.59
CA GLY A 91 21.84 -18.62 21.46
C GLY A 91 20.73 -17.90 20.69
N GLY A 92 19.82 -18.67 20.08
CA GLY A 92 18.75 -18.14 19.23
C GLY A 92 18.17 -19.26 18.37
N THR A 93 17.07 -19.82 18.82
CA THR A 93 16.31 -20.91 18.19
C THR A 93 16.01 -20.59 16.72
N GLN A 94 16.81 -21.11 15.79
CA GLN A 94 16.52 -21.03 14.36
C GLN A 94 15.55 -22.14 13.99
N THR A 95 14.27 -21.91 14.24
CA THR A 95 13.20 -22.64 13.56
C THR A 95 13.34 -22.37 12.06
N SER A 96 13.66 -23.42 11.29
CA SER A 96 13.81 -23.33 9.84
C SER A 96 12.45 -23.08 9.19
N TYR A 97 12.06 -21.81 9.05
CA TYR A 97 10.80 -21.40 8.40
C TYR A 97 10.83 -21.49 6.86
N GLY A 98 11.72 -22.32 6.29
CA GLY A 98 11.87 -22.52 4.85
C GLY A 98 13.33 -22.36 4.38
N VAL A 99 13.53 -22.35 3.06
CA VAL A 99 14.85 -22.13 2.45
C VAL A 99 15.27 -20.67 2.69
N PRO A 100 16.44 -20.41 3.28
CA PRO A 100 16.88 -19.04 3.57
C PRO A 100 17.19 -18.24 2.29
N SER A 101 16.82 -16.97 2.28
CA SER A 101 17.13 -16.02 1.22
C SER A 101 18.54 -15.45 1.36
N PRO A 102 19.22 -15.06 0.26
CA PRO A 102 20.45 -14.25 0.31
C PRO A 102 20.29 -12.92 1.03
N TYR A 103 19.07 -12.38 1.14
CA TYR A 103 18.77 -11.16 1.87
C TYR A 103 18.57 -11.38 3.39
N ARG A 104 18.74 -12.61 3.87
CA ARG A 104 18.56 -12.93 5.28
C ARG A 104 19.46 -12.06 6.16
N GLY A 105 18.85 -11.42 7.16
CA GLY A 105 19.55 -10.52 8.07
C GLY A 105 19.80 -9.12 7.51
N MET A 106 19.53 -8.85 6.23
CA MET A 106 19.62 -7.50 5.66
C MET A 106 18.39 -6.66 5.98
N VAL A 107 17.21 -7.29 5.95
CA VAL A 107 15.93 -6.67 6.32
C VAL A 107 15.41 -7.34 7.58
N ALA A 108 15.16 -6.55 8.62
CA ALA A 108 14.46 -7.00 9.82
C ALA A 108 12.95 -6.88 9.61
N LEU A 109 12.21 -7.87 10.09
CA LEU A 109 10.75 -7.84 10.14
C LEU A 109 10.36 -7.68 11.61
N SER A 110 9.54 -6.67 11.92
CA SER A 110 8.99 -6.45 13.25
C SER A 110 7.47 -6.59 13.24
N GLN A 111 6.90 -7.01 14.38
CA GLN A 111 5.47 -7.24 14.52
C GLN A 111 4.66 -5.94 14.48
N ALA A 112 5.21 -4.83 14.95
CA ALA A 112 4.49 -3.56 15.15
C ALA A 112 3.05 -3.78 15.68
N ASN A 113 2.01 -3.33 14.96
CA ASN A 113 0.61 -3.53 15.33
C ASN A 113 -0.07 -4.68 14.54
N ALA A 114 0.66 -5.74 14.16
CA ALA A 114 0.07 -6.88 13.45
C ALA A 114 -1.01 -7.65 14.24
N ARG A 115 -1.15 -7.40 15.56
CA ARG A 115 -2.21 -7.98 16.40
C ARG A 115 -3.44 -7.08 16.55
N GLU A 116 -3.36 -5.84 16.06
CA GLU A 116 -4.43 -4.87 16.20
C GLU A 116 -5.53 -5.20 15.20
N GLY A 117 -6.78 -5.17 15.68
CA GLY A 117 -7.93 -5.41 14.82
C GLY A 117 -8.15 -4.26 13.85
N GLY A 118 -8.59 -4.61 12.64
CA GLY A 118 -8.90 -3.70 11.55
C GLY A 118 -7.74 -3.54 10.58
N THR A 119 -8.04 -3.69 9.29
CA THR A 119 -7.02 -3.68 8.22
C THR A 119 -6.20 -2.40 8.13
N VAL A 120 -6.75 -1.26 8.57
CA VAL A 120 -6.06 0.04 8.55
C VAL A 120 -5.11 0.20 9.75
N HIS A 121 -5.35 -0.52 10.84
CA HIS A 121 -4.55 -0.47 12.07
C HIS A 121 -3.54 -1.64 12.15
N GLU A 122 -3.79 -2.70 11.39
CA GLU A 122 -2.92 -3.86 11.23
C GLU A 122 -1.75 -3.52 10.27
N TYR A 123 -0.54 -3.41 10.83
CA TYR A 123 0.67 -3.18 10.04
C TYR A 123 1.91 -3.87 10.62
N LEU A 124 2.88 -4.08 9.74
CA LEU A 124 4.22 -4.58 10.02
C LEU A 124 5.26 -3.52 9.65
N GLU A 125 6.45 -3.65 10.22
CA GLU A 125 7.57 -2.77 9.89
C GLU A 125 8.75 -3.58 9.37
N LEU A 126 9.35 -3.08 8.29
CA LEU A 126 10.50 -3.66 7.63
C LEU A 126 11.67 -2.67 7.67
N ASP A 127 12.76 -3.04 8.33
CA ASP A 127 13.91 -2.16 8.50
C ASP A 127 15.13 -2.70 7.76
N ALA A 128 15.69 -1.88 6.88
CA ALA A 128 16.98 -2.18 6.27
C ALA A 128 18.11 -1.87 7.26
N ARG A 129 18.94 -2.88 7.56
CA ARG A 129 20.07 -2.70 8.48
C ARG A 129 21.06 -1.67 7.96
N GLU A 130 21.73 -0.99 8.88
CA GLU A 130 22.85 -0.11 8.54
C GLU A 130 24.00 -0.90 7.89
N GLY A 131 24.71 -0.25 6.96
CA GLY A 131 25.92 -0.79 6.32
C GLY A 131 25.71 -1.86 5.24
N ILE A 132 24.47 -2.08 4.77
CA ILE A 132 24.17 -2.99 3.65
C ILE A 132 24.10 -2.26 2.31
N SER A 133 23.92 -3.00 1.21
CA SER A 133 23.49 -2.43 -0.07
C SER A 133 21.96 -2.30 -0.12
N ALA A 134 21.45 -1.34 -0.89
CA ALA A 134 20.01 -1.14 -1.06
C ALA A 134 19.30 -2.44 -1.51
N VAL A 135 18.13 -2.72 -0.91
CA VAL A 135 17.39 -3.99 -1.08
C VAL A 135 16.06 -3.73 -1.77
N PRO A 136 15.77 -4.35 -2.93
CA PRO A 136 14.48 -4.21 -3.59
C PRO A 136 13.42 -5.04 -2.86
N LEU A 137 12.29 -4.43 -2.53
CA LEU A 137 11.16 -5.10 -1.87
C LEU A 137 10.00 -5.42 -2.81
N THR A 138 9.82 -4.69 -3.91
CA THR A 138 8.70 -4.96 -4.82
C THR A 138 8.77 -6.39 -5.37
N GLY A 139 7.65 -7.10 -5.31
CA GLY A 139 7.54 -8.51 -5.70
C GLY A 139 7.98 -9.50 -4.62
N TRP A 140 8.53 -9.05 -3.49
CA TRP A 140 8.57 -9.85 -2.26
C TRP A 140 7.15 -10.04 -1.74
N SER A 141 6.97 -10.91 -0.75
CA SER A 141 5.65 -11.19 -0.20
C SER A 141 5.69 -11.46 1.29
N LEU A 142 4.62 -11.06 1.97
CA LEU A 142 4.34 -11.46 3.34
C LEU A 142 3.41 -12.67 3.32
N GLN A 143 3.61 -13.59 4.24
CA GLN A 143 2.78 -14.77 4.37
C GLN A 143 2.50 -15.12 5.84
N SER A 144 1.22 -15.29 6.16
CA SER A 144 0.78 -15.94 7.39
C SER A 144 0.91 -17.45 7.23
N MET A 145 1.57 -18.11 8.19
CA MET A 145 1.65 -19.57 8.21
C MET A 145 0.39 -20.21 8.79
N VAL A 146 -0.41 -19.47 9.55
CA VAL A 146 -1.65 -19.96 10.14
C VAL A 146 -2.78 -19.96 9.12
N SER A 147 -3.02 -18.82 8.45
CA SER A 147 -4.05 -18.71 7.42
C SER A 147 -3.59 -19.21 6.05
N GLY A 148 -2.27 -19.29 5.83
CA GLY A 148 -1.66 -19.61 4.54
C GLY A 148 -1.70 -18.45 3.54
N VAL A 149 -2.36 -17.33 3.87
CA VAL A 149 -2.52 -16.17 2.99
C VAL A 149 -1.15 -15.57 2.69
N ARG A 150 -0.88 -15.33 1.41
CA ARG A 150 0.36 -14.73 0.90
C ARG A 150 0.02 -13.52 0.03
N VAL A 151 0.60 -12.37 0.37
CA VAL A 151 0.33 -11.11 -0.33
C VAL A 151 1.63 -10.49 -0.82
N PRO A 152 1.74 -10.10 -2.10
CA PRO A 152 2.93 -9.45 -2.63
C PRO A 152 3.02 -7.98 -2.21
N ILE A 153 4.24 -7.48 -2.05
CA ILE A 153 4.55 -6.07 -1.84
C ILE A 153 4.44 -5.34 -3.19
N PRO A 154 3.53 -4.35 -3.32
CA PRO A 154 3.34 -3.61 -4.57
C PRO A 154 4.48 -2.60 -4.83
N GLY A 155 4.43 -1.94 -5.99
CA GLY A 155 5.20 -0.72 -6.25
C GLY A 155 4.59 0.49 -5.54
N ALA A 156 5.34 1.58 -5.45
CA ALA A 156 4.93 2.80 -4.77
C ALA A 156 5.31 4.08 -5.55
N ALA A 157 4.58 5.16 -5.30
CA ALA A 157 4.85 6.49 -5.85
C ALA A 157 5.96 7.19 -5.06
N ALA A 158 6.99 7.69 -5.75
CA ALA A 158 8.09 8.45 -5.15
C ALA A 158 8.64 9.43 -6.23
N PRO A 159 8.21 10.71 -6.26
CA PRO A 159 7.33 11.37 -5.30
C PRO A 159 5.84 11.05 -5.52
N PHE A 160 5.02 11.17 -4.48
CA PHE A 160 3.56 11.20 -4.60
C PHE A 160 3.07 12.61 -4.98
N ILE A 161 2.12 12.70 -5.90
CA ILE A 161 1.50 13.96 -6.33
C ILE A 161 -0.03 13.80 -6.24
N ILE A 162 -0.68 14.72 -5.54
CA ILE A 162 -2.13 14.71 -5.37
C ILE A 162 -2.85 15.18 -6.66
N GLY A 163 -4.02 14.59 -6.95
CA GLY A 163 -4.86 15.00 -8.08
C GLY A 163 -4.40 14.50 -9.45
N VAL A 164 -3.37 13.66 -9.50
CA VAL A 164 -2.88 13.02 -10.74
C VAL A 164 -2.78 11.50 -10.57
N VAL A 165 -2.71 10.78 -11.69
CA VAL A 165 -2.37 9.35 -11.67
C VAL A 165 -0.87 9.22 -11.47
N ASN A 166 -0.46 8.74 -10.31
CA ASN A 166 0.95 8.58 -9.96
C ASN A 166 1.56 7.38 -10.70
N GLN A 167 2.81 7.53 -11.13
CA GLN A 167 3.59 6.41 -11.66
C GLN A 167 4.13 5.59 -10.48
N LEU A 168 3.93 4.28 -10.53
CA LEU A 168 4.45 3.37 -9.51
C LEU A 168 5.86 2.91 -9.91
N SER A 169 6.78 3.06 -8.96
CA SER A 169 8.16 2.63 -9.08
C SER A 169 8.46 1.47 -8.11
N PRO A 170 9.52 0.67 -8.36
CA PRO A 170 9.94 -0.35 -7.42
C PRO A 170 10.31 0.26 -6.06
N VAL A 171 9.80 -0.35 -4.99
CA VAL A 171 10.19 -0.05 -3.61
C VAL A 171 11.57 -0.63 -3.37
N VAL A 172 12.49 0.22 -2.92
CA VAL A 172 13.86 -0.14 -2.58
C VAL A 172 14.19 0.48 -1.23
N LEU A 173 14.59 -0.34 -0.26
CA LEU A 173 15.09 0.16 1.02
C LEU A 173 16.60 0.39 0.94
N ALA A 174 17.02 1.65 1.07
CA ALA A 174 18.41 1.97 1.33
C ALA A 174 18.77 1.67 2.80
N PRO A 175 20.07 1.64 3.17
CA PRO A 175 20.49 1.43 4.55
C PRO A 175 19.83 2.44 5.50
N GLY A 176 19.30 1.96 6.63
CA GLY A 176 18.63 2.79 7.63
C GLY A 176 17.19 3.18 7.27
N GLN A 177 16.67 2.78 6.11
CA GLN A 177 15.30 3.07 5.71
C GLN A 177 14.31 2.02 6.20
N THR A 178 13.07 2.48 6.36
CA THR A 178 11.97 1.69 6.90
C THR A 178 10.81 1.63 5.91
N ALA A 179 10.13 0.49 5.85
CA ALA A 179 8.84 0.36 5.20
C ALA A 179 7.76 -0.05 6.21
N LEU A 180 6.72 0.76 6.31
CA LEU A 180 5.51 0.44 7.05
C LEU A 180 4.53 -0.24 6.09
N VAL A 181 4.25 -1.51 6.35
CA VAL A 181 3.39 -2.36 5.50
C VAL A 181 2.04 -2.53 6.18
N VAL A 182 1.06 -1.75 5.72
CA VAL A 182 -0.31 -1.72 6.22
C VAL A 182 -1.17 -2.68 5.40
N THR A 183 -2.00 -3.48 6.07
CA THR A 183 -2.86 -4.46 5.40
C THR A 183 -3.91 -3.81 4.50
N GLY A 184 -4.54 -2.75 4.99
CA GLY A 184 -5.69 -2.09 4.38
C GLY A 184 -5.36 -1.26 3.14
N PRO A 185 -6.38 -0.60 2.57
CA PRO A 185 -6.20 0.30 1.45
C PRO A 185 -5.50 1.59 1.88
N SER A 186 -4.75 2.19 0.95
CA SER A 186 -4.14 3.51 1.15
C SER A 186 -5.20 4.61 1.23
N PRO A 187 -5.13 5.54 2.22
CA PRO A 187 -5.99 6.72 2.27
C PRO A 187 -5.88 7.63 1.02
N VAL A 188 -4.78 7.52 0.27
CA VAL A 188 -4.54 8.26 -0.98
C VAL A 188 -4.57 7.36 -2.23
N GLY A 189 -4.99 6.11 -2.08
CA GLY A 189 -5.23 5.18 -3.17
C GLY A 189 -3.99 4.48 -3.75
N VAL A 190 -2.78 4.85 -3.31
CA VAL A 190 -1.52 4.20 -3.74
C VAL A 190 -0.56 4.06 -2.56
N SER A 191 0.37 3.10 -2.65
CA SER A 191 1.56 3.09 -1.81
C SER A 191 2.48 4.25 -2.22
N PHE A 192 3.20 4.84 -1.27
CA PHE A 192 4.07 5.99 -1.56
C PHE A 192 5.27 6.06 -0.62
N ARG A 193 6.30 6.81 -1.03
CA ARG A 193 7.40 7.21 -0.15
C ARG A 193 7.05 8.54 0.51
N GLU A 194 7.27 8.63 1.82
CA GLU A 194 7.13 9.91 2.50
C GLU A 194 8.18 10.89 2.00
N ASN A 195 7.77 12.14 1.83
CA ASN A 195 8.61 13.30 1.55
C ASN A 195 8.37 14.41 2.60
N ARG A 196 9.14 15.50 2.53
CA ARG A 196 8.99 16.63 3.46
C ARG A 196 7.56 17.17 3.50
N CYS A 197 6.78 17.11 2.44
CA CYS A 197 5.44 17.69 2.39
C CYS A 197 4.33 16.76 2.91
N THR A 198 4.61 15.48 3.13
CA THR A 198 3.60 14.44 3.41
C THR A 198 2.74 14.74 4.62
N GLY A 199 3.27 15.38 5.66
CA GLY A 199 2.50 15.70 6.86
C GLY A 199 1.29 16.62 6.59
N PHE A 200 1.28 17.40 5.51
CA PHE A 200 0.09 18.15 5.10
C PHE A 200 -1.09 17.25 4.71
N LEU A 201 -0.83 15.99 4.32
CA LEU A 201 -1.89 15.04 3.97
C LEU A 201 -2.73 14.64 5.19
N GLU A 202 -2.18 14.65 6.40
CA GLU A 202 -2.94 14.36 7.63
C GLU A 202 -4.05 15.36 7.91
N GLN A 203 -3.96 16.57 7.34
CA GLN A 203 -4.99 17.60 7.51
C GLN A 203 -6.27 17.27 6.72
N VAL A 204 -6.18 16.41 5.71
CA VAL A 204 -7.28 16.08 4.81
C VAL A 204 -7.69 14.61 4.84
N GLN A 205 -6.79 13.73 5.30
CA GLN A 205 -7.02 12.28 5.40
C GLN A 205 -6.40 11.75 6.69
N SER A 206 -7.02 10.73 7.28
CA SER A 206 -6.45 10.04 8.45
C SER A 206 -5.50 8.95 7.99
N PHE A 207 -4.33 8.88 8.63
CA PHE A 207 -3.34 7.82 8.42
C PHE A 207 -3.12 7.08 9.73
N ASP A 208 -3.06 5.76 9.64
CA ASP A 208 -2.55 4.91 10.71
C ASP A 208 -1.53 3.93 10.11
N PRO A 209 -0.27 3.92 10.56
CA PRO A 209 0.34 4.87 11.52
C PRO A 209 0.30 6.33 11.08
N ALA A 210 0.38 7.26 12.03
CA ALA A 210 0.49 8.68 11.72
C ALA A 210 1.73 8.98 10.85
N LEU A 211 1.61 9.95 9.94
CA LEU A 211 2.67 10.41 9.05
C LEU A 211 3.76 11.20 9.80
N ALA A 212 4.95 11.30 9.22
CA ALA A 212 5.99 12.13 9.80
C ALA A 212 5.57 13.61 9.78
N ASN A 213 5.63 14.25 10.95
CA ASN A 213 5.47 15.70 11.08
C ASN A 213 6.77 16.43 10.68
N ALA A 214 7.20 16.25 9.43
CA ALA A 214 8.48 16.68 8.89
C ALA A 214 8.37 17.83 7.86
N CYS A 215 7.27 18.59 7.88
CA CYS A 215 7.04 19.68 6.93
C CYS A 215 8.09 20.77 7.00
N PRO A 216 8.41 21.44 5.87
CA PRO A 216 9.27 22.62 5.90
C PRO A 216 8.74 23.65 6.89
N ALA A 217 9.66 24.41 7.49
CA ALA A 217 9.27 25.49 8.38
C ALA A 217 8.38 26.50 7.64
N SER A 218 7.49 27.16 8.37
CA SER A 218 6.62 28.19 7.77
C SER A 218 7.40 29.32 7.11
N SER A 219 8.60 29.63 7.62
CA SER A 219 9.53 30.58 7.00
C SER A 219 10.18 30.09 5.70
N GLU A 220 10.21 28.78 5.45
CA GLU A 220 10.67 28.24 4.16
C GLU A 220 9.58 28.37 3.09
N LEU A 221 8.32 28.11 3.45
CA LEU A 221 7.17 28.20 2.53
C LEU A 221 6.70 29.64 2.32
N ALA A 222 6.74 30.46 3.37
CA ALA A 222 6.38 31.87 3.36
C ALA A 222 7.54 32.74 3.88
N PRO A 223 8.60 32.94 3.05
CA PRO A 223 9.79 33.65 3.48
C PRO A 223 9.54 35.14 3.71
N LEU A 224 10.14 35.69 4.77
CA LEU A 224 10.07 37.10 5.11
C LEU A 224 10.95 37.94 4.16
N THR A 225 10.45 38.24 2.97
CA THR A 225 11.12 39.08 1.97
C THR A 225 10.50 40.48 1.92
N ALA A 226 11.24 41.45 1.35
CA ALA A 226 10.73 42.80 1.17
C ALA A 226 9.49 42.82 0.25
N GLU A 227 9.46 41.94 -0.75
CA GLU A 227 8.35 41.76 -1.67
C GLU A 227 7.11 41.24 -0.96
N ASN A 228 7.24 40.18 -0.15
CA ASN A 228 6.13 39.62 0.61
C ASN A 228 5.60 40.60 1.67
N LEU A 229 6.49 41.36 2.32
CA LEU A 229 6.11 42.41 3.26
C LEU A 229 5.34 43.54 2.58
N HIS A 230 5.80 43.99 1.41
CA HIS A 230 5.11 45.02 0.65
C HIS A 230 3.74 44.54 0.12
N GLN A 231 3.66 43.29 -0.33
CA GLN A 231 2.47 42.75 -0.96
C GLN A 231 1.40 42.29 0.04
N TYR A 232 1.81 41.67 1.15
CA TYR A 232 0.89 41.01 2.09
C TYR A 232 0.84 41.66 3.48
N GLY A 233 1.83 42.49 3.82
CA GLY A 233 1.93 43.19 5.10
C GLY A 233 2.61 42.38 6.21
N SER A 234 3.07 43.08 7.26
CA SER A 234 3.76 42.47 8.40
C SER A 234 2.89 41.46 9.15
N ASP A 235 1.64 41.82 9.42
CA ASP A 235 0.70 40.98 10.19
C ASP A 235 0.46 39.62 9.51
N CYS A 236 0.53 39.60 8.18
CA CYS A 236 0.42 38.37 7.41
C CYS A 236 1.60 37.43 7.66
N MET A 237 2.81 37.98 7.60
CA MET A 237 4.03 37.21 7.78
C MET A 237 4.23 36.79 9.24
N ASP A 238 3.77 37.60 10.19
CA ASP A 238 3.73 37.25 11.60
C ASP A 238 2.77 36.08 11.85
N PHE A 239 1.57 36.12 11.24
CA PHE A 239 0.64 35.01 11.32
C PHE A 239 1.19 33.74 10.66
N ALA A 240 1.76 33.83 9.46
CA ALA A 240 2.37 32.69 8.76
C ALA A 240 3.40 31.97 9.65
N ARG A 241 4.25 32.74 10.33
CA ARG A 241 5.28 32.20 11.23
C ARG A 241 4.72 31.59 12.51
N SER A 242 3.52 31.98 12.92
CA SER A 242 2.83 31.41 14.09
C SER A 242 2.16 30.06 13.81
N LEU A 243 2.03 29.67 12.53
CA LEU A 243 1.39 28.41 12.16
C LEU A 243 2.20 27.20 12.65
N PRO A 244 1.53 26.22 13.28
CA PRO A 244 2.15 24.93 13.58
C PRO A 244 2.69 24.25 12.32
N GLN A 245 3.73 23.43 12.51
CA GLN A 245 4.28 22.62 11.43
C GLN A 245 3.21 21.67 10.86
N CYS A 246 3.25 21.45 9.54
CA CYS A 246 2.28 20.64 8.79
C CYS A 246 0.80 21.05 8.95
N SER A 247 0.52 22.30 9.33
CA SER A 247 -0.87 22.75 9.52
C SER A 247 -1.37 23.62 8.36
N PHE A 248 -2.62 23.37 7.97
CA PHE A 248 -3.34 24.24 7.05
C PHE A 248 -4.12 25.30 7.85
N PRO A 249 -4.05 26.60 7.48
CA PRO A 249 -4.77 27.63 8.21
C PRO A 249 -6.27 27.60 7.88
N VAL A 250 -7.06 26.90 8.71
CA VAL A 250 -8.53 26.81 8.56
C VAL A 250 -9.24 28.07 9.06
N ASN A 251 -8.81 28.61 10.19
CA ASN A 251 -9.46 29.74 10.86
C ASN A 251 -8.59 31.00 10.77
N LEU A 252 -8.71 31.72 9.66
CA LEU A 252 -7.94 32.94 9.43
C LEU A 252 -8.59 34.15 10.13
N PRO A 253 -7.80 34.97 10.85
CA PRO A 253 -8.29 36.21 11.46
C PRO A 253 -8.92 37.17 10.44
N SER A 254 -10.02 37.80 10.80
CA SER A 254 -10.68 38.84 9.98
C SER A 254 -9.84 40.12 9.86
N SER A 255 -8.85 40.31 10.74
CA SER A 255 -7.88 41.40 10.66
C SER A 255 -6.92 41.28 9.47
N LEU A 256 -6.74 40.08 8.91
CA LEU A 256 -5.87 39.88 7.75
C LEU A 256 -6.53 40.36 6.46
N THR A 257 -5.73 41.00 5.61
CA THR A 257 -6.18 41.42 4.28
C THR A 257 -6.65 40.22 3.45
N PRO A 258 -7.62 40.39 2.53
CA PRO A 258 -8.05 39.31 1.65
C PRO A 258 -6.89 38.69 0.86
N GLY A 259 -5.93 39.51 0.41
CA GLY A 259 -4.73 39.06 -0.30
C GLY A 259 -3.84 38.15 0.56
N CYS A 260 -3.61 38.52 1.83
CA CYS A 260 -2.90 37.67 2.78
C CYS A 260 -3.61 36.33 2.98
N ARG A 261 -4.93 36.35 3.22
CA ARG A 261 -5.69 35.11 3.44
C ARG A 261 -5.60 34.15 2.25
N ALA A 262 -5.72 34.66 1.03
CA ALA A 262 -5.54 33.87 -0.18
C ALA A 262 -4.11 33.33 -0.31
N TYR A 263 -3.10 34.15 0.00
CA TYR A 263 -1.71 33.73 -0.01
C TYR A 263 -1.45 32.56 0.96
N LEU A 264 -1.89 32.68 2.21
CA LEU A 264 -1.71 31.63 3.23
C LEU A 264 -2.39 30.32 2.83
N VAL A 265 -3.64 30.38 2.38
CA VAL A 265 -4.41 29.19 1.95
C VAL A 265 -3.76 28.48 0.78
N ASN A 266 -3.15 29.21 -0.16
CA ASN A 266 -2.49 28.59 -1.30
C ASN A 266 -1.08 28.08 -0.94
N THR A 267 -0.39 28.77 -0.03
CA THR A 267 1.01 28.47 0.33
C THR A 267 1.14 27.22 1.20
N PHE A 268 0.29 27.09 2.22
CA PHE A 268 0.37 26.02 3.21
C PHE A 268 -0.43 24.78 2.78
N THR A 269 -0.17 24.30 1.56
CA THR A 269 -0.81 23.10 0.99
C THR A 269 0.23 22.05 0.61
N TYR A 270 -0.20 20.79 0.54
CA TYR A 270 0.65 19.70 0.04
C TYR A 270 1.21 20.03 -1.36
N SER A 271 0.33 20.38 -2.31
CA SER A 271 0.71 20.64 -3.69
C SER A 271 1.74 21.77 -3.82
N ASN A 272 1.49 22.90 -3.15
CA ASN A 272 2.42 24.03 -3.20
C ASN A 272 3.76 23.70 -2.52
N CYS A 273 3.73 22.97 -1.40
CA CYS A 273 4.95 22.49 -0.75
C CYS A 273 5.77 21.61 -1.71
N VAL A 274 5.13 20.65 -2.39
CA VAL A 274 5.82 19.77 -3.35
C VAL A 274 6.41 20.57 -4.51
N ASP A 275 5.67 21.55 -5.05
CA ASP A 275 6.15 22.39 -6.16
C ASP A 275 7.43 23.15 -5.80
N ILE A 276 7.53 23.63 -4.56
CA ILE A 276 8.70 24.35 -4.02
C ILE A 276 9.85 23.36 -3.71
N GLU A 277 9.54 22.26 -3.03
CA GLU A 277 10.54 21.44 -2.34
C GLU A 277 11.05 20.24 -3.13
N ARG A 278 10.34 19.78 -4.18
CA ARG A 278 10.67 18.56 -4.94
C ARG A 278 12.08 18.50 -5.54
N SER A 279 12.70 19.67 -5.72
CA SER A 279 14.05 19.76 -6.31
C SER A 279 15.17 19.64 -5.28
N ARG A 280 14.85 19.61 -3.98
CA ARG A 280 15.84 19.47 -2.92
C ARG A 280 16.30 18.02 -2.78
N SER A 281 17.57 17.84 -2.48
CA SER A 281 18.16 16.52 -2.22
C SER A 281 17.54 15.81 -1.01
N SER A 282 17.04 16.57 -0.03
CA SER A 282 16.38 16.08 1.18
C SER A 282 14.85 16.02 1.05
N PHE A 283 14.32 16.01 -0.16
CA PHE A 283 12.87 16.02 -0.38
C PHE A 283 12.22 14.71 0.09
N GLU A 284 12.77 13.57 -0.33
CA GLU A 284 12.29 12.25 0.08
C GLU A 284 12.80 11.90 1.49
N LEU A 285 11.93 11.33 2.31
CA LEU A 285 12.24 10.83 3.66
C LEU A 285 12.59 9.34 3.60
N ASP A 286 12.94 8.78 4.75
CA ASP A 286 13.43 7.40 4.87
C ASP A 286 12.32 6.36 5.08
N THR A 287 11.06 6.77 5.05
CA THR A 287 9.90 5.91 5.30
C THR A 287 9.10 5.66 4.02
N TRP A 288 8.88 4.38 3.71
CA TRP A 288 7.92 3.94 2.71
C TRP A 288 6.59 3.55 3.37
N ARG A 289 5.48 3.99 2.79
CA ARG A 289 4.11 3.62 3.15
C ARG A 289 3.57 2.64 2.13
N ILE A 290 3.54 1.37 2.51
CA ILE A 290 3.13 0.26 1.65
C ILE A 290 1.75 -0.20 2.11
N TYR A 291 0.78 -0.20 1.19
CA TYR A 291 -0.58 -0.64 1.45
C TYR A 291 -0.89 -1.88 0.62
N LEU A 292 -1.27 -2.95 1.28
CA LEU A 292 -1.58 -4.23 0.64
C LEU A 292 -2.99 -4.27 0.03
N SER A 293 -3.84 -3.31 0.39
CA SER A 293 -5.20 -3.16 -0.14
C SER A 293 -6.09 -4.40 0.09
N SER A 294 -5.87 -5.11 1.20
CA SER A 294 -6.72 -6.21 1.63
C SER A 294 -8.02 -5.69 2.25
N ALA A 295 -9.13 -6.39 1.98
CA ALA A 295 -10.43 -6.10 2.57
C ALA A 295 -10.64 -6.77 3.96
N SER A 296 -9.78 -7.73 4.31
CA SER A 296 -9.79 -8.43 5.59
C SER A 296 -8.40 -8.38 6.23
N GLU A 297 -8.35 -8.57 7.55
CA GLU A 297 -7.11 -8.81 8.28
C GLU A 297 -6.33 -9.96 7.63
N LEU A 298 -5.01 -9.88 7.69
CA LEU A 298 -4.11 -10.89 7.10
C LEU A 298 -3.46 -11.76 8.16
N TRP A 299 -3.33 -11.25 9.38
CA TRP A 299 -2.62 -11.90 10.48
C TRP A 299 -3.62 -12.32 11.55
N ASP A 300 -3.32 -13.42 12.23
CA ASP A 300 -4.11 -13.79 13.41
C ASP A 300 -3.77 -12.87 14.59
N ASN A 301 -4.78 -12.30 15.24
CA ASN A 301 -4.59 -11.31 16.30
C ASN A 301 -3.96 -11.88 17.58
N GLN A 302 -3.98 -13.20 17.77
CA GLN A 302 -3.44 -13.87 18.97
C GLN A 302 -2.13 -14.59 18.67
N HIS A 303 -2.12 -15.42 17.62
CA HIS A 303 -1.02 -16.33 17.31
C HIS A 303 -0.81 -16.46 15.80
N ASP A 304 0.30 -15.93 15.31
CA ASP A 304 0.71 -16.14 13.92
C ASP A 304 2.23 -16.35 13.81
N ILE A 305 2.64 -16.93 12.68
CA ILE A 305 4.01 -16.91 12.21
C ILE A 305 3.99 -16.22 10.85
N ILE A 306 4.47 -14.97 10.84
CA ILE A 306 4.52 -14.15 9.62
C ILE A 306 5.91 -14.26 9.02
N ARG A 307 5.96 -14.62 7.73
CA ARG A 307 7.22 -14.71 6.96
C ARG A 307 7.30 -13.60 5.92
N LEU A 308 8.47 -12.98 5.85
CA LEU A 308 8.89 -12.20 4.70
C LEU A 308 9.63 -13.09 3.72
N LEU A 309 9.15 -13.16 2.49
CA LEU A 309 9.70 -13.99 1.41
C LEU A 309 10.21 -13.11 0.28
N ASP A 310 11.37 -13.45 -0.28
CA ASP A 310 11.91 -12.78 -1.45
C ASP A 310 11.10 -13.12 -2.72
N ALA A 311 11.48 -12.50 -3.86
CA ALA A 311 10.83 -12.73 -5.15
C ALA A 311 10.89 -14.18 -5.63
N GLN A 312 11.78 -15.03 -5.09
CA GLN A 312 11.87 -16.46 -5.38
C GLN A 312 11.12 -17.32 -4.35
N GLY A 313 10.47 -16.72 -3.35
CA GLY A 313 9.77 -17.42 -2.28
C GLY A 313 10.67 -17.95 -1.16
N ARG A 314 11.93 -17.51 -1.09
CA ARG A 314 12.85 -17.90 -0.01
C ARG A 314 12.67 -16.97 1.18
N THR A 315 12.88 -17.49 2.39
CA THR A 315 12.62 -16.78 3.64
C THR A 315 13.72 -15.78 3.95
N VAL A 316 13.37 -14.49 3.99
CA VAL A 316 14.24 -13.38 4.38
C VAL A 316 14.25 -13.24 5.90
N ALA A 317 13.06 -13.16 6.49
CA ALA A 317 12.84 -13.02 7.92
C ALA A 317 11.51 -13.68 8.31
N ALA A 318 11.36 -14.01 9.58
CA ALA A 318 10.11 -14.50 10.13
C ALA A 318 9.96 -14.04 11.58
N ILE A 319 8.73 -13.79 11.99
CA ILE A 319 8.35 -13.49 13.36
C ILE A 319 7.26 -14.47 13.78
N SER A 320 7.21 -14.78 15.07
CA SER A 320 6.19 -15.64 15.66
C SER A 320 5.73 -15.04 16.96
N TYR A 321 4.44 -15.09 17.26
CA TYR A 321 3.90 -14.48 18.46
C TYR A 321 2.68 -15.24 19.00
#